data_AF-A0A0B8PEX0-F1
#
_entry.id   AF-A0A0B8PEX0-F1
#
_cell.length_a   1.000
_cell.length_b   1.000
_cell.length_c   1.000
_cell.angle_alpha   90.00
_cell.angle_beta   90.00
_cell.angle_gamma   90.00
#
_symmetry.space_group_name_H-M   'P 1'
#
loop_
_entity.id
_entity.type
_entity.pdbx_description
1 polymer ?
#
loop_
_entity_poly.entity_id
_entity_poly.type
_entity_poly.pdbx_seq_one_letter_code
_entity_poly.pdbx_strand_id
1 'polypeptide(L)'
;MAVTATLFKTLSSLTKCGIKLNDALELVHEKNTPFLKWHIETMQSQSIGQSNLGRILDTGLVLPSELNALKILGERVDYYELLTKSSEHHSDYVTAQLKKMQEWLPKAGLIITIVLLGSLISSSAYQIYLDLL
;
A
#
# COMPACT_ATOMS: atom_id res chain seq x y z
N MET A 1 0.46 3.62 -2.35
CA MET A 1 0.59 2.33 -3.07
C MET A 1 0.29 1.14 -2.14
N ALA A 2 -0.94 0.95 -1.66
CA ALA A 2 -1.22 -0.20 -0.76
C ALA A 2 -1.32 -1.54 -1.52
N VAL A 3 -1.79 -1.51 -2.78
CA VAL A 3 -2.03 -2.70 -3.59
C VAL A 3 -0.73 -3.41 -3.98
N THR A 4 0.29 -2.67 -4.44
CA THR A 4 1.62 -3.21 -4.78
C THR A 4 2.31 -3.84 -3.58
N ALA A 5 2.22 -3.20 -2.40
CA ALA A 5 2.75 -3.71 -1.14
C ALA A 5 2.14 -5.07 -0.76
N THR A 6 0.81 -5.16 -0.82
CA THR A 6 0.06 -6.36 -0.48
C THR A 6 0.33 -7.49 -1.48
N LEU A 7 0.44 -7.16 -2.77
CA LEU A 7 0.84 -8.12 -3.80
C LEU A 7 2.23 -8.69 -3.46
N PHE A 8 3.22 -7.84 -3.23
CA PHE A 8 4.60 -8.27 -2.97
C PHE A 8 4.74 -9.06 -1.68
N LYS A 9 4.04 -8.66 -0.61
CA LYS A 9 4.00 -9.41 0.64
C LYS A 9 3.41 -10.81 0.45
N THR A 10 2.32 -10.92 -0.33
CA THR A 10 1.69 -12.20 -0.64
C THR A 10 2.62 -13.08 -1.47
N LEU A 11 3.18 -12.54 -2.55
CA LEU A 11 4.12 -13.27 -3.41
C LEU A 11 5.36 -13.71 -2.62
N SER A 12 5.93 -12.83 -1.79
CA SER A 12 7.07 -13.16 -0.91
C SER A 12 6.76 -14.31 0.04
N SER A 13 5.55 -14.34 0.61
CA SER A 13 5.15 -15.41 1.52
C SER A 13 4.97 -16.74 0.79
N LEU A 14 4.41 -16.72 -0.41
CA LEU A 14 4.20 -17.92 -1.22
C LEU A 14 5.54 -18.50 -1.72
N THR A 15 6.43 -17.64 -2.22
CA THR A 15 7.76 -18.08 -2.68
C THR A 15 8.63 -18.58 -1.53
N LYS A 16 8.52 -17.99 -0.33
CA LYS A 16 9.16 -18.52 0.89
C LYS A 16 8.73 -19.95 1.20
N CYS A 17 7.47 -20.28 0.94
CA CYS A 17 6.93 -21.62 1.11
C CYS A 17 7.31 -22.58 -0.03
N GLY A 18 8.20 -22.17 -0.95
CA GLY A 18 8.66 -22.99 -2.07
C GLY A 18 7.72 -23.00 -3.28
N ILE A 19 6.68 -22.17 -3.29
CA ILE A 19 5.78 -22.02 -4.43
C ILE A 19 6.51 -21.22 -5.52
N LYS A 20 6.49 -21.71 -6.77
CA LYS A 20 7.11 -21.00 -7.88
C LYS A 20 6.39 -19.68 -8.13
N LEU A 21 7.11 -18.66 -8.58
CA LEU A 21 6.56 -17.32 -8.82
C LEU A 21 5.32 -17.34 -9.71
N ASN A 22 5.32 -18.16 -10.77
CA ASN A 22 4.19 -18.24 -11.69
C ASN A 22 2.93 -18.81 -11.03
N ASP A 23 3.08 -19.88 -10.24
CA ASP A 23 1.99 -20.51 -9.49
C ASP A 23 1.46 -19.56 -8.40
N ALA A 24 2.36 -18.77 -7.79
CA ALA A 24 2.00 -17.73 -6.83
C ALA A 24 1.21 -16.59 -7.49
N LEU A 25 1.59 -16.17 -8.70
CA LEU A 25 0.85 -15.17 -9.48
C LEU A 25 -0.55 -15.67 -9.86
N GLU A 26 -0.68 -16.94 -10.25
CA GLU A 26 -1.97 -17.57 -10.55
C GLU A 26 -2.89 -17.60 -9.32
N LEU A 27 -2.35 -17.95 -8.15
CA LEU A 27 -3.13 -17.96 -6.90
C LEU A 27 -3.64 -16.56 -6.52
N VAL A 28 -2.85 -15.52 -6.79
CA VAL A 28 -3.25 -14.13 -6.53
C VAL A 28 -4.25 -13.64 -7.58
N HIS A 29 -4.19 -14.10 -8.82
CA HIS A 29 -5.11 -13.67 -9.89
C HIS A 29 -6.59 -13.90 -9.50
N GLU A 30 -6.93 -15.11 -9.08
CA GLU A 30 -8.30 -15.61 -8.83
C GLU A 30 -9.17 -14.64 -8.00
N LYS A 31 -8.60 -14.02 -6.95
CA LYS A 31 -9.36 -13.26 -5.93
C LYS A 31 -9.13 -11.75 -5.95
N ASN A 32 -8.58 -11.20 -7.03
CA ASN A 32 -8.20 -9.79 -7.09
C ASN A 32 -9.02 -8.95 -8.09
N THR A 33 -8.85 -7.63 -7.97
CA THR A 33 -9.56 -6.64 -8.80
C THR A 33 -9.16 -6.75 -10.28
N PRO A 34 -10.01 -6.35 -11.23
CA PRO A 34 -9.67 -6.37 -12.67
C PRO A 34 -8.38 -5.63 -13.02
N PHE A 35 -8.13 -4.51 -12.34
CA PHE A 35 -6.87 -3.75 -12.45
C PHE A 35 -5.66 -4.63 -12.12
N LEU A 36 -5.68 -5.30 -10.96
CA LEU A 36 -4.57 -6.12 -10.51
C LEU A 36 -4.44 -7.41 -11.35
N LYS A 37 -5.55 -7.98 -11.81
CA LYS A 37 -5.57 -9.12 -12.73
C LYS A 37 -4.82 -8.80 -14.03
N TRP A 38 -5.09 -7.66 -14.64
CA TRP A 38 -4.37 -7.22 -15.86
C TRP A 38 -2.85 -7.12 -15.65
N HIS A 39 -2.43 -6.55 -14.52
CA HIS A 39 -1.01 -6.49 -14.17
C HIS A 39 -0.41 -7.88 -13.93
N ILE A 40 -1.13 -8.78 -13.26
CA ILE A 40 -0.68 -10.16 -13.00
C ILE A 40 -0.54 -10.95 -14.31
N GLU A 41 -1.51 -10.85 -15.23
CA GLU A 41 -1.45 -11.49 -16.56
C GLU A 41 -0.24 -10.98 -17.34
N THR A 42 0.04 -9.68 -17.25
CA THR A 42 1.24 -9.07 -17.85
C THR A 42 2.52 -9.64 -17.21
N MET A 43 2.58 -9.79 -15.88
CA MET A 43 3.71 -10.40 -15.18
C MET A 43 3.92 -11.86 -15.61
N GLN A 44 2.84 -12.64 -15.72
CA GLN A 44 2.91 -14.03 -16.17
C GLN A 44 3.46 -14.13 -17.60
N SER A 45 2.96 -13.29 -18.51
CA SER A 45 3.48 -13.22 -19.88
C SER A 45 4.95 -12.82 -19.91
N GLN A 46 5.34 -11.81 -19.13
CA GLN A 46 6.73 -11.35 -19.03
C GLN A 46 7.67 -12.38 -18.39
N SER A 47 7.15 -13.30 -17.57
CA SER A 47 7.94 -14.36 -16.92
C SER A 47 8.44 -15.44 -17.89
N ILE A 48 7.84 -15.56 -19.07
CA ILE A 48 8.21 -16.56 -20.07
C ILE A 48 9.61 -16.23 -20.60
N GLY A 49 10.58 -17.10 -20.33
CA GLY A 49 11.97 -16.91 -20.76
C GLY A 49 12.71 -15.77 -20.03
N GLN A 50 12.12 -15.24 -18.96
CA GLN A 50 12.70 -14.17 -18.16
C GLN A 50 12.97 -14.65 -16.75
N SER A 51 14.19 -14.44 -16.28
CA SER A 51 14.59 -14.74 -14.90
C SER A 51 14.77 -13.48 -14.04
N ASN A 52 14.79 -12.29 -14.65
CA ASN A 52 14.95 -11.05 -13.92
C ASN A 52 13.61 -10.58 -13.36
N LEU A 53 13.46 -10.63 -12.03
CA LEU A 53 12.23 -10.22 -11.35
C LEU A 53 11.83 -8.77 -11.65
N GLY A 54 12.80 -7.84 -11.71
CA GLY A 54 12.53 -6.45 -12.06
C GLY A 54 12.03 -6.26 -13.50
N ARG A 55 12.32 -7.19 -14.41
CA ARG A 55 11.72 -7.21 -15.75
C ARG A 55 10.34 -7.85 -15.77
N ILE A 56 10.11 -8.86 -14.93
CA ILE A 56 8.81 -9.53 -14.77
C ILE A 56 7.77 -8.61 -14.12
N LEU A 57 8.21 -7.71 -13.22
CA LEU A 57 7.35 -6.78 -12.50
C LEU A 57 7.16 -5.45 -13.24
N ASP A 58 7.74 -5.28 -14.43
CA ASP A 58 7.69 -4.04 -15.22
C ASP A 58 6.37 -3.91 -15.98
N THR A 59 5.29 -3.69 -15.23
CA THR A 59 3.93 -3.56 -15.74
C THR A 59 3.33 -2.18 -15.53
N GLY A 60 4.12 -1.25 -14.96
CA GLY A 60 3.64 0.06 -14.50
C GLY A 60 2.98 0.06 -13.11
N LEU A 61 2.85 -1.12 -12.46
CA LEU A 61 2.31 -1.24 -11.11
C LEU A 61 3.30 -0.80 -10.01
N VAL A 62 4.60 -0.84 -10.31
CA VAL A 62 5.71 -0.56 -9.40
C VAL A 62 6.27 0.83 -9.68
N LEU A 63 6.65 1.58 -8.64
CA LEU A 63 7.28 2.89 -8.82
C LEU A 63 8.60 2.73 -9.59
N PRO A 64 8.93 3.63 -10.54
CA PRO A 64 10.14 3.52 -11.36
C PRO A 64 11.45 3.42 -10.55
N SER A 65 11.53 4.10 -9.40
CA SER A 65 12.69 4.06 -8.50
C SER A 65 12.89 2.69 -7.86
N GLU A 66 11.81 2.03 -7.44
CA GLU A 66 11.82 0.70 -6.83
C GLU A 66 12.08 -0.39 -7.89
N LEU A 67 11.47 -0.22 -9.06
CA LEU A 67 11.64 -1.13 -10.18
C LEU A 67 13.08 -1.18 -10.69
N ASN A 68 13.78 -0.04 -10.75
CA ASN A 68 15.19 -0.01 -11.14
C ASN A 68 16.08 -0.77 -10.16
N ALA A 69 15.83 -0.66 -8.86
CA ALA A 69 16.55 -1.46 -7.86
C ALA A 69 16.30 -2.96 -8.08
N LEU A 70 15.04 -3.36 -8.33
CA LEU A 70 14.67 -4.75 -8.60
C LEU A 70 15.27 -5.28 -9.91
N LYS A 71 15.42 -4.45 -10.94
CA LYS A 71 16.09 -4.84 -12.20
C LYS A 71 17.57 -5.12 -12.00
N ILE A 72 18.24 -4.31 -11.19
CA ILE A 72 19.67 -4.47 -10.89
C ILE A 72 19.91 -5.70 -10.00
N LEU A 73 19.07 -5.91 -8.99
CA LEU A 73 19.23 -7.01 -8.04
C LEU A 73 18.69 -8.36 -8.58
N GLY A 74 17.67 -8.31 -9.44
CA GLY A 74 17.02 -9.48 -10.06
C GLY A 74 17.89 -10.32 -10.99
N GLU A 75 19.06 -9.82 -11.38
CA GLU A 75 20.04 -10.56 -12.18
C GLU A 75 20.96 -11.47 -11.33
N ARG A 76 20.97 -11.33 -10.00
CA ARG A 76 21.97 -11.97 -9.12
C ARG A 76 21.41 -12.72 -7.91
N VAL A 77 20.12 -12.58 -7.59
CA VAL A 77 19.55 -12.95 -6.28
C VAL A 77 18.23 -13.72 -6.40
N ASP A 78 17.98 -14.61 -5.44
CA ASP A 78 16.73 -15.36 -5.27
C ASP A 78 15.51 -14.42 -5.12
N TYR A 79 14.41 -14.77 -5.79
CA TYR A 79 13.15 -14.03 -5.76
C TYR A 79 12.62 -13.79 -4.35
N TYR A 80 12.81 -14.73 -3.42
CA TYR A 80 12.36 -14.57 -2.03
C TYR A 80 12.99 -13.35 -1.35
N GLU A 81 14.31 -13.15 -1.51
CA GLU A 81 15.03 -12.06 -0.85
C GLU A 81 14.62 -10.69 -1.44
N LEU A 82 14.42 -10.62 -2.75
CA LEU A 82 14.03 -9.39 -3.44
C LEU A 82 12.60 -8.96 -3.09
N LEU A 83 11.66 -9.91 -3.05
CA LEU A 83 10.29 -9.63 -2.65
C LEU A 83 10.19 -9.22 -1.18
N THR A 84 10.98 -9.85 -0.30
CA THR A 84 11.03 -9.49 1.12
C THR A 84 11.54 -8.06 1.30
N LYS A 85 12.70 -7.72 0.73
CA LYS A 85 13.26 -6.36 0.81
C LYS A 85 12.35 -5.31 0.20
N SER A 86 11.70 -5.61 -0.92
CA SER A 86 10.72 -4.69 -1.52
C SER A 86 9.50 -4.49 -0.63
N SER A 87 9.02 -5.55 0.04
CA SER A 87 7.88 -5.47 0.98
C SER A 87 8.21 -4.70 2.26
N GLU A 88 9.44 -4.84 2.77
CA GLU A 88 9.95 -4.10 3.93
C GLU A 88 10.07 -2.61 3.61
N HIS A 89 10.67 -2.27 2.46
CA HIS A 89 10.79 -0.88 2.01
C HIS A 89 9.42 -0.21 1.84
N HIS A 90 8.43 -0.98 1.37
CA HIS A 90 7.06 -0.51 1.22
C HIS A 90 6.30 -0.41 2.55
N SER A 91 6.57 -1.35 3.47
CA SER A 91 6.03 -1.35 4.83
C SER A 91 6.53 -0.15 5.61
N ASP A 92 7.80 0.23 5.47
CA ASP A 92 8.39 1.41 6.12
C ASP A 92 7.75 2.71 5.61
N TYR A 93 7.44 2.79 4.32
CA TYR A 93 6.74 3.93 3.74
C TYR A 93 5.27 4.02 4.22
N VAL A 94 4.58 2.88 4.29
CA VAL A 94 3.19 2.81 4.77
C VAL A 94 3.10 3.04 6.29
N THR A 95 4.00 2.48 7.09
CA THR A 95 4.06 2.74 8.54
C THR A 95 4.46 4.18 8.84
N ALA A 96 5.34 4.80 8.07
CA ALA A 96 5.65 6.23 8.23
C ALA A 96 4.42 7.11 7.94
N GLN A 97 3.61 6.78 6.92
CA GLN A 97 2.36 7.50 6.65
C GLN A 97 1.27 7.21 7.70
N LEU A 98 1.11 5.95 8.13
CA LEU A 98 0.18 5.59 9.18
C LEU A 98 0.54 6.25 10.52
N LYS A 99 1.83 6.37 10.84
CA LYS A 99 2.29 7.05 12.05
C LYS A 99 1.99 8.55 11.98
N LYS A 100 2.21 9.20 10.83
CA LYS A 100 1.80 10.60 10.60
C LYS A 100 0.28 10.79 10.70
N MET A 101 -0.51 9.85 10.17
CA MET A 101 -1.97 9.90 10.30
C MET A 101 -2.43 9.70 11.74
N GLN A 102 -1.86 8.72 12.46
CA GLN A 102 -2.18 8.44 13.86
C GLN A 102 -1.79 9.58 14.81
N GLU A 103 -0.77 10.37 14.49
CA GLU A 103 -0.38 11.54 15.27
C GLU A 103 -1.27 12.78 15.02
N TRP A 104 -1.84 12.92 13.82
CA TRP A 104 -2.68 14.07 13.46
C TRP A 104 -4.18 13.84 13.71
N LEU A 105 -4.66 12.60 13.56
CA LEU A 105 -6.07 12.21 13.80
C LEU A 105 -6.61 12.62 15.19
N PRO A 106 -5.91 12.37 16.33
CA PRO A 106 -6.41 12.78 17.63
C PRO A 106 -6.39 14.30 17.81
N LYS A 107 -5.43 15.01 17.19
CA LYS A 107 -5.33 16.48 17.26
C LYS A 107 -6.46 17.16 16.49
N ALA A 108 -6.80 16.66 15.30
CA ALA A 108 -7.90 17.17 14.49
C ALA A 108 -9.26 16.91 15.16
N GLY A 109 -9.46 15.71 15.72
CA GLY A 109 -10.67 15.37 16.47
C GLY A 109 -10.90 16.31 17.66
N LEU A 110 -9.86 16.63 18.43
CA LEU A 110 -9.95 17.50 19.60
C LEU A 110 -10.39 18.93 19.22
N ILE A 111 -9.84 19.49 18.13
CA ILE A 111 -10.21 20.83 17.64
C ILE A 111 -11.68 20.86 17.19
N ILE A 112 -12.15 19.83 16.47
CA ILE A 112 -13.55 19.75 16.03
C ILE A 112 -14.49 19.75 17.23
N THR A 113 -14.17 18.97 18.27
CA THR A 113 -14.99 18.91 19.50
C THR A 113 -15.02 20.25 20.23
N ILE A 114 -13.88 20.96 20.31
CA ILE A 114 -13.83 22.30 20.92
C ILE A 114 -14.71 23.29 20.15
N VAL A 115 -14.64 23.29 18.81
CA VAL A 115 -15.45 24.17 17.97
C VAL A 115 -16.94 23.85 18.14
N LEU A 116 -17.31 22.57 18.15
CA LEU A 116 -18.71 22.15 18.37
C LEU A 116 -19.22 22.60 19.74
N LEU A 117 -18.46 22.37 20.81
CA LEU A 117 -18.83 22.80 22.17
C LEU A 117 -18.94 24.34 22.24
N GLY A 118 -17.99 25.07 21.67
CA GLY A 118 -18.02 26.53 21.63
C GLY A 118 -19.22 27.09 20.86
N SER A 119 -19.61 26.43 19.76
CA SER A 119 -20.80 26.80 18.98
C SER A 119 -22.09 26.56 19.76
N LEU A 120 -22.16 25.48 20.54
CA LEU A 120 -23.33 25.13 21.34
C LEU A 120 -23.55 26.14 22.48
N ILE A 121 -22.46 26.51 23.17
CA ILE A 121 -22.48 27.50 24.27
C ILE A 121 -22.81 28.90 23.75
N SER A 122 -22.27 29.27 22.59
CA SER A 122 -22.58 30.58 21.98
C SER A 122 -24.04 30.68 21.56
N SER A 123 -24.61 29.59 21.02
CA SER A 123 -26.02 29.54 20.64
C SER A 123 -26.94 29.68 21.85
N SER A 124 -26.65 29.02 22.97
CA SER A 124 -27.48 29.12 24.18
C SER A 124 -27.38 30.50 24.85
N ALA A 125 -26.18 31.10 24.89
CA ALA A 125 -25.99 32.44 25.41
C ALA A 125 -26.73 33.51 24.57
N TYR A 126 -26.72 33.37 23.24
CA TYR A 126 -27.44 34.28 22.34
C TYR A 126 -28.97 34.16 22.50
N GLN A 127 -29.47 32.94 22.70
CA GLN A 127 -30.90 32.69 22.91
C GLN A 127 -31.40 33.32 24.23
N ILE A 128 -30.63 33.19 25.32
CA ILE A 128 -30.94 33.82 26.60
C ILE A 128 -30.91 35.36 26.51
N TYR A 129 -29.98 35.92 25.74
CA TYR A 129 -29.90 37.38 25.52
C TYR A 129 -31.11 37.92 24.75
N LEU A 130 -31.58 37.20 23.73
CA LEU A 130 -32.79 37.55 22.98
C LEU A 130 -34.07 37.44 23.81
N ASP A 131 -34.17 36.43 24.69
CA ASP A 131 -35.33 36.26 25.57
C ASP A 131 -35.39 37.32 26.70
N LEU A 132 -34.30 38.05 26.96
CA LEU A 132 -34.22 39.09 27.99
C LEU A 132 -34.52 40.52 27.45
N LEU A 133 -34.61 40.69 26.12
CA LEU A 133 -34.86 41.96 25.42
C LEU A 133 -36.36 42.16 25.15
#